data_AF-A0A7X7IJS5-F1
#
_entry.id   AF-A0A7X7IJS5-F1
#
_cell.length_a   1.000
_cell.length_b   1.000
_cell.length_c   1.000
_cell.angle_alpha   90.00
_cell.angle_beta   90.00
_cell.angle_gamma   90.00
#
_symmetry.space_group_name_H-M   'P 1'
#
loop_
_entity.id
_entity.type
_entity.pdbx_description
1 polymer ?
#
loop_
_entity_poly.entity_id
_entity_poly.type
_entity_poly.pdbx_seq_one_letter_code
_entity_poly.pdbx_strand_id
1 'polypeptide(L)'
;NEKVDAFIDSLNDPSVAPLKEAARTDLVGAFRQAVDIAKNKSMEAATLAQELADCQKSKDTVVAGYAELESRFKDNTAKVTEQLESLAKIFESYKEEFSTQLEEIKTQVSEDQKAKLEQLAKRQSRSVDEIRDLVRRNLEVLIKSSAELGSTQQRARVDMTAEQLMQKVDGRVLNMSGPVVYINLGAQHGIKAGVRFVVVSASQEGQFQPAVKAVLEVTDVGDLTSEAHVVASIQSDPIVRGDILYNLIYNRNVPLNFFVMGDFDLNQDEMIDPNGEQRVAEIISLAGGAVNKQISPAVNFVIVGKTPETPEKVEGAGEYAQEEYEKQMKKVQRFNDLRDQVQALAIPTISENDFVKYTGYKTDLTK
;
A
#
# COMPACT_ATOMS: atom_id res chain seq x y z
N ASN A 1 -136.83 0.00 -39.50
CA ASN A 1 -136.11 -1.13 -38.92
C ASN A 1 -135.17 -1.79 -39.92
N GLU A 2 -135.62 -2.31 -41.07
CA GLU A 2 -134.73 -2.94 -42.08
C GLU A 2 -133.47 -2.16 -42.49
N LYS A 3 -133.57 -0.84 -42.71
CA LYS A 3 -132.40 0.00 -43.08
C LYS A 3 -131.41 0.20 -41.93
N VAL A 4 -131.86 0.09 -40.68
CA VAL A 4 -131.03 0.25 -39.49
C VAL A 4 -130.24 -1.03 -39.23
N ASP A 5 -130.89 -2.20 -39.38
CA ASP A 5 -130.22 -3.50 -39.24
C ASP A 5 -129.16 -3.71 -40.32
N ALA A 6 -129.46 -3.34 -41.57
CA ALA A 6 -128.48 -3.38 -42.66
C ALA A 6 -127.25 -2.48 -42.40
N PHE A 7 -127.44 -1.34 -41.75
CA PHE A 7 -126.35 -0.44 -41.37
C PHE A 7 -125.50 -1.04 -40.23
N ILE A 8 -126.12 -1.60 -39.19
CA ILE A 8 -125.41 -2.26 -38.08
C ILE A 8 -124.57 -3.42 -38.60
N ASP A 9 -125.11 -4.21 -39.54
CA ASP A 9 -124.42 -5.36 -40.09
C ASP A 9 -123.23 -4.99 -40.98
N SER A 10 -123.25 -3.80 -41.60
CA SER A 10 -122.16 -3.28 -42.44
C SER A 10 -120.87 -2.93 -41.69
N LEU A 11 -120.90 -2.80 -40.36
CA LEU A 11 -119.75 -2.38 -39.55
C LEU A 11 -118.73 -3.51 -39.31
N ASN A 12 -117.81 -3.81 -40.23
CA ASN A 12 -116.96 -5.02 -40.15
C ASN A 12 -115.74 -4.99 -39.20
N ASP A 13 -115.60 -4.01 -38.29
CA ASP A 13 -114.47 -3.96 -37.36
C ASP A 13 -114.72 -4.85 -36.10
N PRO A 14 -113.82 -5.79 -35.76
CA PRO A 14 -113.98 -6.66 -34.59
C PRO A 14 -114.12 -5.91 -33.26
N SER A 15 -113.55 -4.71 -33.16
CA SER A 15 -113.60 -3.88 -31.95
C SER A 15 -114.95 -3.20 -31.72
N VAL A 16 -115.86 -3.21 -32.70
CA VAL A 16 -117.25 -2.77 -32.55
C VAL A 16 -118.26 -3.94 -32.48
N ALA A 17 -117.78 -5.19 -32.39
CA ALA A 17 -118.65 -6.35 -32.24
C ALA A 17 -119.62 -6.28 -31.04
N PRO A 18 -119.21 -5.82 -29.83
CA PRO A 18 -120.14 -5.65 -28.70
C PRO A 18 -121.18 -4.55 -28.93
N LEU A 19 -120.83 -3.54 -29.73
CA LEU A 19 -121.69 -2.41 -30.07
C LEU A 19 -122.79 -2.80 -31.06
N LYS A 20 -122.52 -3.77 -31.95
CA LYS A 20 -123.52 -4.29 -32.89
C LYS A 20 -124.70 -4.94 -32.18
N GLU A 21 -124.41 -5.72 -31.15
CA GLU A 21 -125.42 -6.45 -30.39
C GLU A 21 -126.26 -5.49 -29.52
N ALA A 22 -125.59 -4.50 -28.91
CA ALA A 22 -126.27 -3.43 -28.16
C ALA A 22 -127.15 -2.54 -29.08
N ALA A 23 -126.70 -2.21 -30.29
CA ALA A 23 -127.39 -1.31 -31.21
C ALA A 23 -128.75 -1.84 -31.72
N ARG A 24 -128.92 -3.17 -31.75
CA ARG A 24 -130.18 -3.84 -32.13
C ARG A 24 -131.28 -3.69 -31.08
N THR A 25 -130.91 -3.37 -29.84
CA THR A 25 -131.82 -3.28 -28.69
C THR A 25 -131.95 -1.85 -28.18
N ASP A 26 -130.85 -1.09 -28.18
CA ASP A 26 -130.78 0.34 -27.85
C ASP A 26 -129.73 1.04 -28.72
N LEU A 27 -130.17 1.60 -29.83
CA LEU A 27 -129.33 2.30 -30.80
C LEU A 27 -128.62 3.52 -30.19
N VAL A 28 -129.28 4.22 -29.26
CA VAL A 28 -128.73 5.43 -28.62
C VAL A 28 -127.65 5.05 -27.62
N GLY A 29 -127.85 3.99 -26.84
CA GLY A 29 -126.85 3.42 -25.93
C GLY A 29 -125.60 2.95 -26.68
N ALA A 30 -125.77 2.23 -27.78
CA ALA A 30 -124.64 1.79 -28.61
C ALA A 30 -123.89 2.97 -29.26
N PHE A 31 -124.59 4.00 -29.74
CA PHE A 31 -123.93 5.19 -30.27
C PHE A 31 -123.09 5.90 -29.19
N ARG A 32 -123.60 6.05 -27.96
CA ARG A 32 -122.84 6.62 -26.84
C ARG A 32 -121.58 5.79 -26.54
N GLN A 33 -121.72 4.48 -26.46
CA GLN A 33 -120.58 3.60 -26.19
C GLN A 33 -119.54 3.63 -27.33
N ALA A 34 -119.95 3.77 -28.59
CA ALA A 34 -119.04 3.96 -29.72
C ALA A 34 -118.28 5.30 -29.65
N VAL A 35 -118.96 6.38 -29.24
CA VAL A 35 -118.34 7.68 -28.98
C VAL A 35 -117.32 7.58 -27.84
N ASP A 36 -117.64 6.86 -26.77
CA ASP A 36 -116.71 6.65 -25.64
C ASP A 36 -115.49 5.83 -26.05
N ILE A 37 -115.67 4.76 -26.84
CA ILE A 37 -114.56 3.96 -27.39
C ILE A 37 -113.68 4.81 -28.33
N ALA A 38 -114.28 5.62 -29.20
CA ALA A 38 -113.53 6.51 -30.09
C ALA A 38 -112.76 7.58 -29.30
N LYS A 39 -113.35 8.11 -28.23
CA LYS A 39 -112.70 9.07 -27.33
C LYS A 39 -111.52 8.42 -26.59
N ASN A 40 -111.70 7.20 -26.07
CA ASN A 40 -110.63 6.46 -25.40
C ASN A 40 -109.49 6.11 -26.37
N LYS A 41 -109.79 5.61 -27.58
CA LYS A 41 -108.77 5.36 -28.61
C LYS A 41 -108.06 6.63 -29.06
N SER A 42 -108.76 7.77 -29.13
CA SER A 42 -108.16 9.08 -29.44
C SER A 42 -107.20 9.53 -28.32
N MET A 43 -107.57 9.31 -27.05
CA MET A 43 -106.69 9.56 -25.91
C MET A 43 -105.48 8.62 -25.87
N GLU A 44 -105.67 7.34 -26.19
CA GLU A 44 -104.57 6.36 -26.34
C GLU A 44 -103.63 6.73 -27.49
N ALA A 45 -104.16 7.14 -28.64
CA ALA A 45 -103.34 7.60 -29.76
C ALA A 45 -102.56 8.88 -29.41
N ALA A 46 -103.17 9.80 -28.67
CA ALA A 46 -102.51 11.02 -28.20
C ALA A 46 -101.39 10.71 -27.19
N THR A 47 -101.62 9.75 -26.28
CA THR A 47 -100.59 9.31 -25.30
C THR A 47 -99.45 8.57 -25.98
N LEU A 48 -99.71 7.63 -26.89
CA LEU A 48 -98.65 6.99 -27.68
C LEU A 48 -97.88 7.99 -28.54
N ALA A 49 -98.54 8.97 -29.15
CA ALA A 49 -97.86 10.00 -29.93
C ALA A 49 -96.92 10.84 -29.05
N GLN A 50 -97.34 11.15 -27.82
CA GLN A 50 -96.52 11.85 -26.84
C GLN A 50 -95.32 11.00 -26.40
N GLU A 51 -95.53 9.72 -26.08
CA GLU A 51 -94.45 8.79 -25.71
C GLU A 51 -93.44 8.59 -26.85
N LEU A 52 -93.89 8.54 -28.10
CA LEU A 52 -93.02 8.42 -29.27
C LEU A 52 -92.18 9.69 -29.47
N ALA A 53 -92.78 10.86 -29.28
CA ALA A 53 -92.07 12.14 -29.32
C ALA A 53 -91.03 12.25 -28.19
N ASP A 54 -91.36 11.81 -26.98
CA ASP A 54 -90.45 11.80 -25.84
C ASP A 54 -89.33 10.77 -26.01
N CYS A 55 -89.64 9.60 -26.58
CA CYS A 55 -88.66 8.58 -26.95
C CYS A 55 -87.71 9.09 -28.05
N GLN A 56 -88.21 9.81 -29.05
CA GLN A 56 -87.37 10.44 -30.08
C GLN A 56 -86.45 11.50 -29.49
N LYS A 57 -86.96 12.39 -28.64
CA LYS A 57 -86.12 13.38 -27.92
C LYS A 57 -85.06 12.71 -27.06
N SER A 58 -85.42 11.64 -26.34
CA SER A 58 -84.48 10.85 -25.55
C SER A 58 -83.40 10.22 -26.42
N LYS A 59 -83.77 9.61 -27.54
CA LYS A 59 -82.83 9.07 -28.53
C LYS A 59 -81.88 10.14 -29.05
N ASP A 60 -82.38 11.30 -29.47
CA ASP A 60 -81.55 12.39 -30.01
C ASP A 60 -80.60 12.93 -28.94
N THR A 61 -81.07 13.04 -27.69
CA THR A 61 -80.23 13.44 -26.54
C THR A 61 -79.12 12.43 -26.28
N VAL A 62 -79.44 11.13 -26.32
CA VAL A 62 -78.47 10.05 -26.11
C VAL A 62 -77.45 10.01 -27.25
N VAL A 63 -77.89 10.15 -28.50
CA VAL A 63 -77.00 10.19 -29.68
C VAL A 63 -76.06 11.39 -29.62
N ALA A 64 -76.57 12.58 -29.27
CA ALA A 64 -75.74 13.76 -29.08
C ALA A 64 -74.73 13.57 -27.94
N GLY A 65 -75.16 12.97 -26.82
CA GLY A 65 -74.30 12.64 -25.68
C GLY A 65 -73.19 11.66 -26.05
N TYR A 66 -73.48 10.63 -26.86
CA TYR A 66 -72.47 9.70 -27.35
C TYR A 66 -71.44 10.37 -28.29
N ALA A 67 -71.89 11.24 -29.20
CA ALA A 67 -70.99 11.97 -30.09
C ALA A 67 -70.06 12.90 -29.30
N GLU A 68 -70.57 13.60 -28.29
CA GLU A 68 -69.76 14.45 -27.42
C GLU A 68 -68.78 13.63 -26.57
N LEU A 69 -69.23 12.51 -26.02
CA LEU A 69 -68.38 11.61 -25.25
C LEU A 69 -67.24 11.04 -26.10
N GLU A 70 -67.53 10.60 -27.34
CA GLU A 70 -66.51 10.11 -28.28
C GLU A 70 -65.48 11.20 -28.61
N SER A 71 -65.92 12.44 -28.82
CA SER A 71 -65.01 13.57 -29.05
C SER A 71 -64.10 13.82 -27.83
N ARG A 72 -64.66 13.84 -26.62
CA ARG A 72 -63.87 14.02 -25.39
C ARG A 72 -62.87 12.89 -25.17
N PHE A 73 -63.24 11.65 -25.48
CA PHE A 73 -62.31 10.52 -25.40
C PHE A 73 -61.19 10.63 -26.42
N LYS A 74 -61.48 11.02 -27.67
CA LYS A 74 -60.44 11.24 -28.69
C LYS A 74 -59.49 12.36 -28.28
N ASP A 75 -60.01 13.49 -27.81
CA ASP A 75 -59.20 14.63 -27.38
C ASP A 75 -58.35 14.29 -26.16
N ASN A 76 -58.91 13.61 -25.15
CA ASN A 76 -58.15 13.18 -23.98
C ASN A 76 -57.09 12.14 -24.34
N THR A 77 -57.40 11.20 -25.23
CA THR A 77 -56.42 10.19 -25.69
C THR A 77 -55.26 10.85 -26.43
N ALA A 78 -55.55 11.82 -27.30
CA ALA A 78 -54.53 12.61 -27.99
C ALA A 78 -53.65 13.37 -27.00
N LYS A 79 -54.25 14.06 -26.01
CA LYS A 79 -53.49 14.79 -24.97
C LYS A 79 -52.62 13.88 -24.11
N VAL A 80 -53.15 12.72 -23.68
CA VAL A 80 -52.38 11.75 -22.88
C VAL A 80 -51.23 11.17 -23.70
N THR A 81 -51.44 10.92 -25.00
CA THR A 81 -50.39 10.42 -25.90
C THR A 81 -49.29 11.47 -26.08
N GLU A 82 -49.65 12.73 -26.31
CA GLU A 82 -48.71 13.85 -26.42
C GLU A 82 -47.93 14.06 -25.10
N GLN A 83 -48.59 13.92 -23.96
CA GLN A 83 -47.96 13.97 -22.64
C GLN A 83 -46.98 12.81 -22.42
N LEU A 84 -47.31 11.59 -22.87
CA LEU A 84 -46.39 10.45 -22.79
C LEU A 84 -45.17 10.62 -23.70
N GLU A 85 -45.35 11.13 -24.92
CA GLU A 85 -44.24 11.38 -25.85
C GLU A 85 -43.31 12.49 -25.35
N SER A 86 -43.87 13.56 -24.79
CA SER A 86 -43.08 14.65 -24.19
C SER A 86 -42.34 14.18 -22.93
N LEU A 87 -43.00 13.39 -22.07
CA LEU A 87 -42.36 12.82 -20.89
C LEU A 87 -41.23 11.85 -21.26
N ALA A 88 -41.42 11.02 -22.29
CA ALA A 88 -40.37 10.12 -22.80
C ALA A 88 -39.16 10.89 -23.33
N LYS A 89 -39.37 11.99 -24.06
CA LYS A 89 -38.28 12.87 -24.53
C LYS A 89 -37.53 13.51 -23.37
N ILE A 90 -38.25 14.02 -22.37
CA ILE A 90 -37.63 14.62 -21.16
C ILE A 90 -36.82 13.58 -20.39
N PHE A 91 -37.33 12.36 -20.26
CA PHE A 91 -36.62 11.28 -19.58
C PHE A 91 -35.32 10.90 -20.30
N GLU A 92 -35.34 10.79 -21.63
CA GLU A 92 -34.11 10.48 -22.39
C GLU A 92 -33.10 11.64 -22.31
N SER A 93 -33.55 12.90 -22.36
CA SER A 93 -32.64 14.04 -22.17
C SER A 93 -32.00 14.07 -20.79
N TYR A 94 -32.77 13.76 -19.73
CA TYR A 94 -32.21 13.66 -18.38
C TYR A 94 -31.19 12.53 -18.28
N LYS A 95 -31.46 11.39 -18.89
CA LYS A 95 -30.55 10.24 -18.88
C LYS A 95 -29.23 10.55 -19.60
N GLU A 96 -29.28 11.22 -20.75
CA GLU A 96 -28.08 11.69 -21.46
C GLU A 96 -27.29 12.69 -20.63
N GLU A 97 -27.95 13.68 -20.03
CA GLU A 97 -27.32 14.69 -19.16
C GLU A 97 -26.67 14.04 -17.94
N PHE A 98 -27.37 13.14 -17.24
CA PHE A 98 -26.82 12.39 -16.12
C PHE A 98 -25.60 11.56 -16.53
N SER A 99 -25.65 10.88 -17.68
CA SER A 99 -24.51 10.07 -18.15
C SER A 99 -23.28 10.93 -18.46
N THR A 100 -23.49 12.11 -19.03
CA THR A 100 -22.43 13.08 -19.35
C THR A 100 -21.82 13.64 -18.06
N GLN A 101 -22.65 14.04 -17.09
CA GLN A 101 -22.19 14.52 -15.79
C GLN A 101 -21.43 13.45 -15.01
N LEU A 102 -21.85 12.18 -15.10
CA LEU A 102 -21.16 11.06 -14.43
C LEU A 102 -19.76 10.85 -15.01
N GLU A 103 -19.62 10.93 -16.33
CA GLU A 103 -18.32 10.77 -16.99
C GLU A 103 -17.41 11.99 -16.78
N GLU A 104 -17.95 13.21 -16.75
CA GLU A 104 -17.21 14.42 -16.35
C GLU A 104 -16.72 14.35 -14.91
N ILE A 105 -17.58 13.98 -13.96
CA ILE A 105 -17.22 13.83 -12.54
C ILE A 105 -16.14 12.75 -12.39
N LYS A 106 -16.28 11.61 -13.07
CA LYS A 106 -15.30 10.52 -13.02
C LYS A 106 -13.95 10.95 -13.60
N THR A 107 -13.96 11.70 -14.70
CA THR A 107 -12.74 12.24 -15.31
C THR A 107 -12.08 13.25 -14.39
N GLN A 108 -12.83 14.23 -13.87
CA GLN A 108 -12.32 15.24 -12.93
C GLN A 108 -11.75 14.62 -11.65
N VAL A 109 -12.44 13.64 -11.05
CA VAL A 109 -11.95 12.95 -9.84
C VAL A 109 -10.66 12.20 -10.14
N SER A 110 -10.54 11.54 -11.29
CA SER A 110 -9.33 10.81 -11.67
C SER A 110 -8.14 11.74 -11.93
N GLU A 111 -8.36 12.87 -12.58
CA GLU A 111 -7.34 13.86 -12.89
C GLU A 111 -6.89 14.62 -11.63
N ASP A 112 -7.84 15.02 -10.78
CA ASP A 112 -7.55 15.72 -9.51
C ASP A 112 -6.82 14.80 -8.53
N GLN A 113 -7.21 13.52 -8.43
CA GLN A 113 -6.49 12.54 -7.63
C GLN A 113 -5.05 12.32 -8.13
N LYS A 114 -4.85 12.21 -9.45
CA LYS A 114 -3.52 12.05 -10.05
C LYS A 114 -2.65 13.28 -9.83
N ALA A 115 -3.20 14.48 -10.07
CA ALA A 115 -2.50 15.75 -9.86
C ALA A 115 -2.11 15.94 -8.38
N LYS A 116 -3.00 15.57 -7.44
CA LYS A 116 -2.74 15.67 -6.00
C LYS A 116 -1.70 14.66 -5.53
N LEU A 117 -1.69 13.43 -6.07
CA LEU A 117 -0.66 12.43 -5.83
C LEU A 117 0.70 12.87 -6.38
N GLU A 118 0.77 13.39 -7.60
CA GLU A 118 1.99 13.95 -8.18
C GLU A 118 2.51 15.15 -7.38
N GLN A 119 1.62 16.03 -6.91
CA GLN A 119 1.98 17.16 -6.06
C GLN A 119 2.50 16.70 -4.69
N LEU A 120 1.88 15.70 -4.07
CA LEU A 120 2.34 15.09 -2.81
C LEU A 120 3.71 14.43 -3.00
N ALA A 121 3.90 13.65 -4.06
CA ALA A 121 5.19 13.03 -4.38
C ALA A 121 6.28 14.08 -4.60
N LYS A 122 6.00 15.16 -5.35
CA LYS A 122 6.93 16.29 -5.53
C LYS A 122 7.24 17.01 -4.21
N ARG A 123 6.24 17.26 -3.36
CA ARG A 123 6.44 17.88 -2.04
C ARG A 123 7.28 16.99 -1.13
N GLN A 124 7.01 15.69 -1.13
CA GLN A 124 7.76 14.71 -0.34
C GLN A 124 9.21 14.63 -0.82
N SER A 125 9.45 14.53 -2.13
CA SER A 125 10.80 14.57 -2.71
C SER A 125 11.56 15.82 -2.30
N ARG A 126 10.95 17.01 -2.46
CA ARG A 126 11.56 18.29 -2.05
C ARG A 126 11.85 18.33 -0.55
N SER A 127 10.94 17.84 0.28
CA SER A 127 11.14 17.80 1.73
C SER A 127 12.27 16.84 2.11
N VAL A 128 12.41 15.69 1.44
CA VAL A 128 13.54 14.76 1.64
C VAL A 128 14.85 15.39 1.23
N ASP A 129 14.91 16.08 0.10
CA ASP A 129 16.10 16.78 -0.36
C ASP A 129 16.48 17.93 0.59
N GLU A 130 15.51 18.73 1.04
CA GLU A 130 15.71 19.79 2.04
C GLU A 130 16.19 19.23 3.38
N ILE A 131 15.62 18.11 3.84
CA ILE A 131 16.08 17.44 5.06
C ILE A 131 17.49 16.90 4.88
N ARG A 132 17.82 16.28 3.75
CA ARG A 132 19.19 15.82 3.44
C ARG A 132 20.18 16.96 3.45
N ASP A 133 19.86 18.08 2.81
CA ASP A 133 20.71 19.26 2.77
C ASP A 133 20.85 19.92 4.14
N LEU A 134 19.79 19.92 4.95
CA LEU A 134 19.82 20.44 6.32
C LEU A 134 20.62 19.52 7.24
N VAL A 135 20.48 18.20 7.11
CA VAL A 135 21.30 17.20 7.82
C VAL A 135 22.75 17.33 7.41
N ARG A 136 23.06 17.46 6.12
CA ARG A 136 24.43 17.65 5.61
C ARG A 136 25.06 18.92 6.16
N ARG A 137 24.35 20.06 6.12
CA ARG A 137 24.84 21.33 6.69
C ARG A 137 25.01 21.25 8.21
N ASN A 138 24.05 20.66 8.91
CA ASN A 138 24.15 20.47 10.36
C ASN A 138 25.29 19.53 10.72
N LEU A 139 25.53 18.48 9.93
CA LEU A 139 26.67 17.58 10.10
C LEU A 139 27.98 18.27 9.79
N GLU A 140 28.08 19.11 8.75
CA GLU A 140 29.28 19.89 8.48
C GLU A 140 29.58 20.88 9.62
N VAL A 141 28.55 21.56 10.14
CA VAL A 141 28.68 22.44 11.31
C VAL A 141 29.01 21.63 12.56
N LEU A 142 28.43 20.44 12.74
CA LEU A 142 28.74 19.56 13.87
C LEU A 142 30.16 19.01 13.77
N ILE A 143 30.63 18.66 12.56
CA ILE A 143 32.00 18.21 12.31
C ILE A 143 32.96 19.36 12.61
N LYS A 144 32.72 20.57 12.09
CA LYS A 144 33.54 21.75 12.35
C LYS A 144 33.54 22.11 13.84
N SER A 145 32.37 22.21 14.47
CA SER A 145 32.26 22.48 15.90
C SER A 145 32.81 21.33 16.75
N SER A 146 32.74 20.07 16.32
CA SER A 146 33.38 18.94 17.02
C SER A 146 34.89 18.90 16.81
N ALA A 147 35.41 19.41 15.70
CA ALA A 147 36.84 19.61 15.49
C ALA A 147 37.34 20.78 16.35
N GLU A 148 36.57 21.87 16.43
CA GLU A 148 36.84 23.02 17.30
C GLU A 148 36.71 22.66 18.79
N LEU A 149 35.66 21.93 19.19
CA LEU A 149 35.48 21.44 20.57
C LEU A 149 36.42 20.28 20.90
N GLY A 150 36.79 19.45 19.93
CA GLY A 150 37.81 18.40 20.06
C GLY A 150 39.21 18.96 20.31
N SER A 151 39.48 20.20 19.90
CA SER A 151 40.71 20.90 20.30
C SER A 151 40.73 21.29 21.79
N THR A 152 39.55 21.37 22.42
CA THR A 152 39.40 21.76 23.85
C THR A 152 39.05 20.56 24.76
N GLN A 153 38.54 19.46 24.20
CA GLN A 153 38.21 18.22 24.89
C GLN A 153 39.00 17.05 24.29
N GLN A 154 40.27 16.94 24.71
CA GLN A 154 41.09 15.74 24.56
C GLN A 154 40.43 14.54 25.29
N ARG A 155 39.46 13.89 24.65
CA ARG A 155 39.44 12.43 24.62
C ARG A 155 40.02 12.08 23.27
N ALA A 156 41.25 11.57 23.28
CA ALA A 156 42.04 11.24 22.11
C ALA A 156 41.18 10.56 21.04
N ARG A 157 40.69 11.34 20.06
CA ARG A 157 40.33 10.76 18.77
C ARG A 157 41.64 10.19 18.24
N VAL A 158 41.67 8.87 18.12
CA VAL A 158 42.68 8.22 17.31
C VAL A 158 42.34 8.59 15.88
N ASP A 159 42.87 9.71 15.39
CA ASP A 159 42.78 10.13 13.99
C ASP A 159 43.71 9.25 13.14
N MET A 160 43.47 7.94 13.17
CA MET A 160 44.18 6.97 12.36
C MET A 160 43.26 6.47 11.25
N THR A 161 43.78 6.44 10.02
CA THR A 161 43.14 5.71 8.93
C THR A 161 43.19 4.20 9.19
N ALA A 162 42.36 3.43 8.48
CA ALA A 162 42.43 1.97 8.52
C ALA A 162 43.83 1.47 8.10
N GLU A 163 44.47 2.15 7.14
CA GLU A 163 45.84 1.85 6.72
C GLU A 163 46.85 2.07 7.85
N GLN A 164 46.73 3.19 8.58
CA GLN A 164 47.59 3.48 9.72
C GLN A 164 47.40 2.48 10.86
N LEU A 165 46.18 1.99 11.07
CA LEU A 165 45.96 0.89 12.03
C LEU A 165 46.66 -0.40 11.61
N MET A 166 46.63 -0.74 10.32
CA MET A 166 47.29 -1.94 9.80
C MET A 166 48.82 -1.87 9.86
N GLN A 167 49.39 -0.67 9.84
CA GLN A 167 50.83 -0.45 9.94
C GLN A 167 51.31 -0.40 11.39
N LYS A 168 50.41 -0.10 12.33
CA LYS A 168 50.70 0.10 13.76
C LYS A 168 51.08 -1.21 14.46
N VAL A 169 52.30 -1.24 14.97
CA VAL A 169 52.82 -2.32 15.81
C VAL A 169 52.17 -2.29 17.20
N ASP A 170 51.50 -3.37 17.59
CA ASP A 170 50.89 -3.50 18.93
C ASP A 170 51.87 -4.03 19.98
N GLY A 171 52.71 -4.97 19.57
CA GLY A 171 53.65 -5.65 20.44
C GLY A 171 54.68 -6.45 19.65
N ARG A 172 55.48 -7.22 20.39
CA ARG A 172 56.55 -8.05 19.86
C ARG A 172 56.66 -9.36 20.62
N VAL A 173 57.12 -10.37 19.91
CA VAL A 173 57.54 -11.67 20.46
C VAL A 173 58.84 -11.49 21.24
N LEU A 174 58.84 -11.86 22.52
CA LEU A 174 60.02 -11.81 23.39
C LEU A 174 60.86 -13.07 23.28
N ASN A 175 60.21 -14.24 23.34
CA ASN A 175 60.86 -15.53 23.21
C ASN A 175 59.81 -16.62 22.95
N MET A 176 60.27 -17.82 22.59
CA MET A 176 59.43 -18.99 22.37
C MET A 176 60.05 -20.21 23.06
N SER A 177 59.21 -21.04 23.67
CA SER A 177 59.59 -22.29 24.32
C SER A 177 58.58 -23.38 23.92
N GLY A 178 58.94 -24.18 22.90
CA GLY A 178 57.99 -25.12 22.30
C GLY A 178 56.79 -24.39 21.69
N PRO A 179 55.54 -24.79 22.00
CA PRO A 179 54.33 -24.15 21.49
C PRO A 179 53.95 -22.85 22.23
N VAL A 180 54.68 -22.49 23.29
CA VAL A 180 54.42 -21.32 24.12
C VAL A 180 55.24 -20.14 23.62
N VAL A 181 54.58 -19.01 23.38
CA VAL A 181 55.18 -17.77 22.93
C VAL A 181 54.98 -16.70 24.00
N TYR A 182 56.07 -16.03 24.39
CA TYR A 182 56.03 -14.91 25.32
C TYR A 182 55.95 -13.60 24.56
N ILE A 183 54.99 -12.75 24.90
CA ILE A 183 54.77 -11.46 24.25
C ILE A 183 54.95 -10.28 25.20
N ASN A 184 55.37 -9.12 24.69
CA ASN A 184 55.60 -7.89 25.48
C ASN A 184 54.32 -7.06 25.75
N LEU A 185 53.21 -7.77 25.91
CA LEU A 185 51.87 -7.23 26.16
C LEU A 185 51.29 -7.96 27.37
N GLY A 186 50.54 -7.26 28.22
CA GLY A 186 50.10 -7.76 29.52
C GLY A 186 48.90 -7.00 30.07
N ALA A 187 48.53 -7.23 31.33
CA ALA A 187 47.37 -6.62 31.97
C ALA A 187 47.46 -5.09 32.00
N GLN A 188 48.65 -4.51 32.19
CA GLN A 188 48.85 -3.05 32.14
C GLN A 188 48.61 -2.46 30.75
N HIS A 189 48.66 -3.31 29.72
CA HIS A 189 48.36 -2.97 28.34
C HIS A 189 46.90 -3.31 27.96
N GLY A 190 46.06 -3.70 28.92
CA GLY A 190 44.65 -4.03 28.69
C GLY A 190 44.41 -5.40 28.04
N ILE A 191 45.40 -6.28 28.01
CA ILE A 191 45.25 -7.63 27.45
C ILE A 191 44.41 -8.52 28.38
N LYS A 192 43.62 -9.40 27.76
CA LYS A 192 42.85 -10.45 28.42
C LYS A 192 43.19 -11.79 27.80
N ALA A 193 42.99 -12.87 28.55
CA ALA A 193 43.04 -14.22 28.00
C ALA A 193 41.99 -14.37 26.88
N GLY A 194 42.34 -15.13 25.84
CA GLY A 194 41.54 -15.33 24.63
C GLY A 194 41.75 -14.26 23.54
N VAL A 195 42.41 -13.14 23.84
CA VAL A 195 42.75 -12.16 22.80
C VAL A 195 43.75 -12.78 21.82
N ARG A 196 43.50 -12.58 20.53
CA ARG A 196 44.38 -13.07 19.46
C ARG A 196 45.20 -11.96 18.84
N PHE A 197 46.38 -12.32 18.37
CA PHE A 197 47.28 -11.47 17.61
C PHE A 197 47.78 -12.23 16.40
N VAL A 198 47.89 -11.54 15.26
CA VAL A 198 48.66 -12.07 14.15
C VAL A 198 50.13 -11.68 14.31
N VAL A 199 51.00 -12.61 13.95
CA VAL A 199 52.45 -12.44 13.97
C VAL A 199 52.93 -12.13 12.58
N VAL A 200 53.78 -11.12 12.47
CA VAL A 200 54.36 -10.62 11.23
C VAL A 200 55.87 -10.50 11.41
N SER A 201 56.64 -10.72 10.34
CA SER A 201 58.09 -10.51 10.37
C SER A 201 58.44 -9.07 10.77
N ALA A 202 59.47 -8.90 11.60
CA ALA A 202 60.01 -7.57 11.90
C ALA A 202 60.44 -6.77 10.66
N SER A 203 60.77 -7.43 9.55
CA SER A 203 61.13 -6.76 8.28
C SER A 203 59.95 -6.11 7.56
N GLN A 204 58.72 -6.41 7.97
CA GLN A 204 57.49 -5.87 7.39
C GLN A 204 56.88 -4.73 8.22
N GLU A 205 57.63 -4.21 9.21
CA GLU A 205 57.19 -3.09 10.04
C GLU A 205 56.78 -1.88 9.18
N GLY A 206 55.59 -1.35 9.44
CA GLY A 206 55.06 -0.20 8.71
C GLY A 206 54.55 -0.51 7.29
N GLN A 207 54.58 -1.77 6.84
CA GLN A 207 53.97 -2.14 5.57
C GLN A 207 52.45 -2.15 5.67
N PHE A 208 51.78 -1.68 4.62
CA PHE A 208 50.34 -1.84 4.49
C PHE A 208 50.04 -3.31 4.15
N GLN A 209 49.11 -3.91 4.88
CA GLN A 209 48.70 -5.31 4.75
C GLN A 209 49.87 -6.34 4.80
N PRO A 210 50.62 -6.41 5.91
CA PRO A 210 51.74 -7.33 6.01
C PRO A 210 51.31 -8.81 5.91
N ALA A 211 52.23 -9.65 5.42
CA ALA A 211 52.05 -11.09 5.37
C ALA A 211 52.09 -11.69 6.78
N VAL A 212 51.03 -12.43 7.12
CA VAL A 212 50.86 -13.09 8.42
C VAL A 212 51.64 -14.40 8.45
N LYS A 213 52.47 -14.57 9.47
CA LYS A 213 53.26 -15.78 9.74
C LYS A 213 52.54 -16.78 10.62
N ALA A 214 51.86 -16.27 11.64
CA ALA A 214 51.19 -17.08 12.64
C ALA A 214 50.05 -16.31 13.32
N VAL A 215 49.19 -17.05 14.02
CA VAL A 215 48.17 -16.52 14.93
C VAL A 215 48.47 -17.04 16.33
N LEU A 216 48.51 -16.13 17.29
CA LEU A 216 48.68 -16.42 18.71
C LEU A 216 47.38 -16.14 19.44
N GLU A 217 47.05 -16.98 20.42
CA GLU A 217 45.98 -16.74 21.38
C GLU A 217 46.59 -16.61 22.77
N VAL A 218 46.30 -15.51 23.46
CA VAL A 218 46.81 -15.25 24.81
C VAL A 218 46.14 -16.20 25.79
N THR A 219 46.92 -16.97 26.54
CA THR A 219 46.43 -17.99 27.47
C THR A 219 46.59 -17.56 28.93
N ASP A 220 47.70 -16.92 29.27
CA ASP A 220 47.97 -16.40 30.61
C ASP A 220 48.51 -14.97 30.55
N VAL A 221 48.03 -14.11 31.43
CA VAL A 221 48.28 -12.65 31.38
C VAL A 221 49.02 -12.22 32.64
N GLY A 222 50.30 -11.89 32.49
CA GLY A 222 51.07 -11.19 33.51
C GLY A 222 50.93 -9.67 33.39
N ASP A 223 51.58 -8.93 34.30
CA ASP A 223 51.46 -7.47 34.36
C ASP A 223 51.91 -6.77 33.07
N LEU A 224 53.13 -7.08 32.61
CA LEU A 224 53.78 -6.45 31.45
C LEU A 224 53.96 -7.41 30.27
N THR A 225 53.87 -8.71 30.51
CA THR A 225 54.10 -9.79 29.53
C THR A 225 53.03 -10.85 29.67
N SER A 226 52.73 -11.56 28.58
CA SER A 226 51.75 -12.64 28.56
C SER A 226 52.32 -13.89 27.90
N GLU A 227 51.78 -15.04 28.28
CA GLU A 227 51.97 -16.30 27.58
C GLU A 227 50.86 -16.47 26.55
N ALA A 228 51.23 -16.91 25.35
CA ALA A 228 50.31 -17.19 24.26
C ALA A 228 50.63 -18.55 23.63
N HIS A 229 49.62 -19.22 23.12
CA HIS A 229 49.78 -20.45 22.34
C HIS A 229 49.61 -20.17 20.84
N VAL A 230 50.33 -20.93 20.01
CA VAL A 230 50.21 -20.88 18.55
C VAL A 230 48.92 -21.57 18.13
N VAL A 231 48.00 -20.82 17.51
CA VAL A 231 46.74 -21.33 16.93
C VAL A 231 46.96 -21.83 15.51
N ALA A 232 47.73 -21.07 14.72
CA ALA A 232 48.06 -21.39 13.35
C ALA A 232 49.43 -20.79 13.01
N SER A 233 50.19 -21.43 12.11
CA SER A 233 51.51 -20.93 11.68
C SER A 233 51.91 -21.49 10.32
N ILE A 234 52.63 -20.69 9.54
CA ILE A 234 53.26 -21.12 8.29
C ILE A 234 54.58 -21.83 8.62
N GLN A 235 54.72 -23.10 8.24
CA GLN A 235 55.90 -23.90 8.58
C GLN A 235 57.19 -23.36 7.96
N SER A 236 57.12 -22.76 6.77
CA SER A 236 58.28 -22.20 6.07
C SER A 236 58.73 -20.84 6.63
N ASP A 237 57.94 -20.19 7.48
CA ASP A 237 58.27 -18.89 8.08
C ASP A 237 58.06 -18.94 9.61
N PRO A 238 59.00 -19.53 10.36
CA PRO A 238 58.84 -19.78 11.79
C PRO A 238 58.81 -18.48 12.60
N ILE A 239 58.08 -18.48 13.71
CA ILE A 239 58.05 -17.36 14.66
C ILE A 239 59.44 -17.20 15.29
N VAL A 240 59.98 -15.98 15.24
CA VAL A 240 61.27 -15.65 15.84
C VAL A 240 61.15 -14.49 16.81
N ARG A 241 62.12 -14.38 17.72
CA ARG A 241 62.22 -13.24 18.64
C ARG A 241 62.28 -11.92 17.86
N GLY A 242 61.48 -10.96 18.28
CA GLY A 242 61.39 -9.62 17.66
C GLY A 242 60.31 -9.49 16.60
N ASP A 243 59.70 -10.60 16.15
CA ASP A 243 58.50 -10.58 15.30
C ASP A 243 57.41 -9.72 15.94
N ILE A 244 56.63 -9.08 15.08
CA ILE A 244 55.69 -8.04 15.43
C ILE A 244 54.30 -8.64 15.60
N LEU A 245 53.57 -8.12 16.58
CA LEU A 245 52.18 -8.47 16.84
C LEU A 245 51.27 -7.37 16.30
N TYR A 246 50.22 -7.80 15.61
CA TYR A 246 49.16 -6.94 15.09
C TYR A 246 47.81 -7.44 15.56
N ASN A 247 46.94 -6.51 15.96
CA ASN A 247 45.52 -6.73 16.12
C ASN A 247 44.77 -5.44 15.73
N LEU A 248 43.98 -5.53 14.67
CA LEU A 248 43.31 -4.38 14.05
C LEU A 248 42.29 -3.67 14.97
N ILE A 249 41.76 -4.38 15.96
CA ILE A 249 40.73 -3.88 16.87
C ILE A 249 41.24 -3.57 18.27
N TYR A 250 42.56 -3.69 18.48
CA TYR A 250 43.21 -3.43 19.76
C TYR A 250 44.04 -2.14 19.69
N ASN A 251 44.14 -1.45 20.82
CA ASN A 251 45.10 -0.38 21.00
C ASN A 251 45.54 -0.32 22.47
N ARG A 252 46.85 -0.32 22.69
CA ARG A 252 47.47 -0.34 24.02
C ARG A 252 47.10 0.87 24.89
N ASN A 253 46.89 2.03 24.29
CA ASN A 253 46.79 3.29 24.99
C ASN A 253 45.35 3.73 25.21
N VAL A 254 44.45 3.38 24.29
CA VAL A 254 43.06 3.86 24.28
C VAL A 254 42.10 2.81 23.76
N PRO A 255 40.93 2.61 24.38
CA PRO A 255 39.90 1.75 23.83
C PRO A 255 39.35 2.34 22.53
N LEU A 256 39.17 1.49 21.52
CA LEU A 256 38.60 1.87 20.23
C LEU A 256 37.09 1.64 20.22
N ASN A 257 36.33 2.58 19.67
CA ASN A 257 34.89 2.47 19.47
C ASN A 257 34.59 2.08 18.02
N PHE A 258 33.75 1.08 17.84
CA PHE A 258 33.39 0.52 16.55
C PHE A 258 31.89 0.66 16.29
N PHE A 259 31.53 0.72 15.02
CA PHE A 259 30.18 0.43 14.55
C PHE A 259 30.26 -0.77 13.61
N VAL A 260 29.27 -1.67 13.66
CA VAL A 260 29.25 -2.89 12.85
C VAL A 260 28.06 -2.81 11.90
N MET A 261 28.28 -3.06 10.62
CA MET A 261 27.21 -3.06 9.62
C MET A 261 27.44 -4.09 8.52
N GLY A 262 26.34 -4.59 7.95
CA GLY A 262 26.35 -5.61 6.91
C GLY A 262 26.11 -7.02 7.48
N ASP A 263 25.98 -7.96 6.56
CA ASP A 263 25.89 -9.39 6.88
C ASP A 263 27.32 -9.98 6.85
N PHE A 264 27.63 -10.96 7.71
CA PHE A 264 29.01 -11.46 7.86
C PHE A 264 29.11 -12.95 7.56
N ASP A 265 30.23 -13.35 6.95
CA ASP A 265 30.64 -14.73 6.68
C ASP A 265 32.01 -14.97 7.33
N LEU A 266 32.02 -15.06 8.67
CA LEU A 266 33.27 -15.10 9.45
C LEU A 266 34.01 -16.42 9.27
N ASN A 267 33.31 -17.45 8.79
CA ASN A 267 33.84 -18.76 8.51
C ASN A 267 34.33 -18.91 7.06
N GLN A 268 34.11 -17.92 6.19
CA GLN A 268 34.53 -17.87 4.79
C GLN A 268 34.03 -19.08 3.98
N ASP A 269 32.79 -19.52 4.23
CA ASP A 269 32.15 -20.62 3.49
C ASP A 269 31.14 -20.15 2.44
N GLU A 270 31.16 -18.85 2.14
CA GLU A 270 30.25 -18.14 1.25
C GLU A 270 28.83 -17.97 1.79
N MET A 271 28.50 -18.51 2.96
CA MET A 271 27.18 -18.37 3.59
C MET A 271 27.21 -17.29 4.68
N ILE A 272 26.09 -16.58 4.83
CA ILE A 272 25.95 -15.60 5.91
C ILE A 272 25.76 -16.31 7.25
N ASP A 273 26.60 -15.96 8.23
CA ASP A 273 26.45 -16.36 9.62
C ASP A 273 25.22 -15.65 10.23
N PRO A 274 24.18 -16.38 10.71
CA PRO A 274 22.99 -15.75 11.30
C PRO A 274 23.29 -14.84 12.50
N ASN A 275 24.39 -15.11 13.22
CA ASN A 275 24.85 -14.33 14.37
C ASN A 275 26.15 -13.57 14.07
N GLY A 276 26.49 -13.35 12.80
CA GLY A 276 27.76 -12.78 12.38
C GLY A 276 28.07 -11.41 13.02
N GLU A 277 27.11 -10.48 12.99
CA GLU A 277 27.24 -9.15 13.62
C GLU A 277 27.53 -9.26 15.14
N GLN A 278 26.82 -10.15 15.83
CA GLN A 278 27.02 -10.37 17.27
C GLN A 278 28.42 -10.93 17.55
N ARG A 279 28.89 -11.90 16.75
CA ARG A 279 30.23 -12.48 16.91
C ARG A 279 31.33 -11.45 16.67
N VAL A 280 31.17 -10.58 15.67
CA VAL A 280 32.09 -9.43 15.45
C VAL A 280 32.14 -8.56 16.70
N ALA A 281 30.99 -8.24 17.30
CA ALA A 281 30.93 -7.42 18.49
C ALA A 281 31.58 -8.07 19.72
N GLU A 282 31.45 -9.39 19.86
CA GLU A 282 32.10 -10.18 20.91
C GLU A 282 33.63 -10.17 20.75
N ILE A 283 34.14 -10.35 19.52
CA ILE A 283 35.58 -10.30 19.21
C ILE A 283 36.16 -8.91 19.54
N ILE A 284 35.46 -7.83 19.16
CA ILE A 284 35.81 -6.44 19.49
C ILE A 284 35.88 -6.24 21.01
N SER A 285 34.86 -6.71 21.73
CA SER A 285 34.76 -6.55 23.18
C SER A 285 35.84 -7.34 23.93
N LEU A 286 36.20 -8.53 23.43
CA LEU A 286 37.28 -9.35 23.98
C LEU A 286 38.63 -8.64 23.87
N ALA A 287 38.90 -7.99 22.72
CA ALA A 287 40.12 -7.20 22.49
C ALA A 287 40.15 -5.86 23.26
N GLY A 288 39.09 -5.52 24.00
CA GLY A 288 39.01 -4.27 24.78
C GLY A 288 38.43 -3.08 24.02
N GLY A 289 37.90 -3.29 22.82
CA GLY A 289 37.11 -2.30 22.09
C GLY A 289 35.65 -2.23 22.57
N ALA A 290 34.93 -1.20 22.14
CA ALA A 290 33.49 -1.03 22.39
C ALA A 290 32.71 -0.98 21.08
N VAL A 291 31.50 -1.52 21.06
CA VAL A 291 30.61 -1.45 19.88
C VAL A 291 29.44 -0.52 20.16
N ASN A 292 29.31 0.51 19.33
CA ASN A 292 28.25 1.50 19.40
C ASN A 292 27.03 1.02 18.61
N LYS A 293 25.84 1.28 19.14
CA LYS A 293 24.56 0.95 18.47
C LYS A 293 24.16 1.96 17.38
N GLN A 294 24.81 3.12 17.36
CA GLN A 294 24.51 4.22 16.45
C GLN A 294 25.81 4.80 15.91
N ILE A 295 25.79 5.17 14.63
CA ILE A 295 26.87 5.93 14.00
C ILE A 295 26.92 7.30 14.66
N SER A 296 28.10 7.68 15.15
CA SER A 296 28.32 8.99 15.75
C SER A 296 29.78 9.41 15.57
N PRO A 297 30.11 10.70 15.78
CA PRO A 297 31.50 11.18 15.76
C PRO A 297 32.43 10.49 16.76
N ALA A 298 31.91 9.74 17.75
CA ALA A 298 32.72 8.99 18.71
C ALA A 298 33.19 7.62 18.19
N VAL A 299 32.62 7.14 17.09
CA VAL A 299 33.04 5.90 16.42
C VAL A 299 34.38 6.15 15.73
N ASN A 300 35.37 5.30 16.01
CA ASN A 300 36.70 5.35 15.39
C ASN A 300 36.73 4.62 14.05
N PHE A 301 36.12 3.43 13.99
CA PHE A 301 36.13 2.58 12.80
C PHE A 301 34.78 1.90 12.59
N VAL A 302 34.44 1.63 11.34
CA VAL A 302 33.26 0.82 10.99
C VAL A 302 33.72 -0.51 10.42
N ILE A 303 33.26 -1.62 10.99
CA ILE A 303 33.44 -2.95 10.42
C ILE A 303 32.31 -3.19 9.41
N VAL A 304 32.67 -3.45 8.16
CA VAL A 304 31.75 -3.61 7.04
C VAL A 304 31.76 -5.06 6.56
N GLY A 305 30.63 -5.74 6.73
CA GLY A 305 30.35 -7.06 6.17
C GLY A 305 30.03 -7.02 4.68
N LYS A 306 29.46 -8.11 4.16
CA LYS A 306 28.95 -8.20 2.80
C LYS A 306 27.86 -7.16 2.54
N THR A 307 27.92 -6.55 1.35
CA THR A 307 26.88 -5.65 0.87
C THR A 307 25.64 -6.47 0.51
N PRO A 308 24.44 -6.14 1.01
CA PRO A 308 23.22 -6.84 0.65
C PRO A 308 22.95 -6.73 -0.85
N GLU A 309 22.58 -7.84 -1.48
CA GLU A 309 22.20 -7.85 -2.89
C GLU A 309 20.88 -7.12 -3.11
N THR A 310 20.79 -6.36 -4.21
CA THR A 310 19.53 -5.75 -4.62
C THR A 310 18.63 -6.84 -5.19
N PRO A 311 17.48 -7.15 -4.56
CA PRO A 311 16.59 -8.18 -5.08
C PRO A 311 15.97 -7.74 -6.40
N GLU A 312 15.80 -8.67 -7.34
CA GLU A 312 15.05 -8.41 -8.57
C GLU A 312 13.54 -8.48 -8.29
N LYS A 313 12.80 -7.51 -8.86
CA LYS A 313 11.34 -7.51 -8.78
C LYS A 313 10.78 -8.50 -9.81
N VAL A 314 10.16 -9.57 -9.33
CA VAL A 314 9.46 -10.53 -10.19
C VAL A 314 8.02 -10.06 -10.43
N GLU A 315 7.66 -9.77 -11.68
CA GLU A 315 6.29 -9.40 -12.05
C GLU A 315 5.33 -10.58 -11.89
N GLY A 316 4.13 -10.33 -11.36
CA GLY A 316 3.12 -11.37 -11.10
C GLY A 316 3.44 -12.29 -9.91
N ALA A 317 4.43 -11.95 -9.10
CA ALA A 317 4.78 -12.72 -7.91
C ALA A 317 3.65 -12.72 -6.86
N GLY A 318 3.42 -13.87 -6.22
CA GLY A 318 2.44 -14.02 -5.14
C GLY A 318 2.84 -13.27 -3.86
N GLU A 319 1.90 -13.15 -2.92
CA GLU A 319 2.02 -12.36 -1.68
C GLU A 319 3.32 -12.63 -0.89
N TYR A 320 3.66 -13.91 -0.66
CA TYR A 320 4.90 -14.30 0.03
C TYR A 320 6.18 -13.77 -0.66
N ALA A 321 6.23 -13.81 -1.99
CA ALA A 321 7.38 -13.33 -2.75
C ALA A 321 7.47 -11.79 -2.74
N GLN A 322 6.33 -11.09 -2.65
CA GLN A 322 6.30 -9.63 -2.46
C GLN A 322 6.82 -9.25 -1.08
N GLU A 323 6.40 -9.95 -0.02
CA GLU A 323 6.87 -9.70 1.35
C GLU A 323 8.38 -9.89 1.50
N GLU A 324 8.94 -10.98 0.96
CA GLU A 324 10.39 -11.22 0.99
C GLU A 324 11.15 -10.17 0.16
N TYR A 325 10.64 -9.77 -1.01
CA TYR A 325 11.22 -8.66 -1.78
C TYR A 325 11.27 -7.37 -0.96
N GLU A 326 10.17 -6.97 -0.31
CA GLU A 326 10.12 -5.77 0.52
C GLU A 326 11.10 -5.82 1.69
N LYS A 327 11.22 -6.98 2.34
CA LYS A 327 12.15 -7.21 3.45
C LYS A 327 13.60 -7.07 3.01
N GLN A 328 13.97 -7.64 1.86
CA GLN A 328 15.32 -7.50 1.30
C GLN A 328 15.59 -6.06 0.86
N MET A 329 14.63 -5.39 0.22
CA MET A 329 14.73 -3.97 -0.13
C MET A 329 14.93 -3.08 1.11
N LYS A 330 14.25 -3.36 2.23
CA LYS A 330 14.48 -2.65 3.50
C LYS A 330 15.89 -2.84 4.03
N LYS A 331 16.47 -4.05 3.90
CA LYS A 331 17.87 -4.29 4.27
C LYS A 331 18.84 -3.48 3.41
N VAL A 332 18.64 -3.48 2.09
CA VAL A 332 19.45 -2.71 1.13
C VAL A 332 19.36 -1.22 1.43
N GLN A 333 18.14 -0.69 1.65
CA GLN A 333 17.94 0.72 2.02
C GLN A 333 18.66 1.07 3.32
N ARG A 334 18.47 0.28 4.38
CA ARG A 334 19.16 0.49 5.66
C ARG A 334 20.68 0.46 5.51
N PHE A 335 21.22 -0.47 4.74
CA PHE A 335 22.66 -0.55 4.50
C PHE A 335 23.18 0.70 3.76
N ASN A 336 22.48 1.16 2.73
CA ASN A 336 22.82 2.38 2.01
C ASN A 336 22.75 3.62 2.90
N ASP A 337 21.70 3.75 3.72
CA ASP A 337 21.56 4.88 4.66
C ASP A 337 22.72 4.92 5.68
N LEU A 338 23.14 3.75 6.20
CA LEU A 338 24.29 3.66 7.10
C LEU A 338 25.59 3.98 6.37
N ARG A 339 25.79 3.48 5.15
CA ARG A 339 26.97 3.77 4.32
C ARG A 339 27.09 5.27 4.06
N ASP A 340 25.99 5.93 3.71
CA ASP A 340 25.95 7.37 3.44
C ASP A 340 26.28 8.18 4.71
N GLN A 341 25.84 7.73 5.89
CA GLN A 341 26.23 8.32 7.18
C GLN A 341 27.73 8.14 7.50
N VAL A 342 28.28 6.94 7.28
CA VAL A 342 29.71 6.66 7.45
C VAL A 342 30.55 7.57 6.55
N GLN A 343 30.14 7.72 5.30
CA GLN A 343 30.80 8.62 4.34
C GLN A 343 30.69 10.09 4.74
N ALA A 344 29.51 10.54 5.17
CA ALA A 344 29.28 11.93 5.60
C ALA A 344 30.13 12.31 6.82
N LEU A 345 30.40 11.37 7.72
CA LEU A 345 31.26 11.57 8.88
C LEU A 345 32.74 11.25 8.62
N ALA A 346 33.09 10.81 7.40
CA ALA A 346 34.43 10.38 7.01
C ALA A 346 35.05 9.35 7.98
N ILE A 347 34.23 8.42 8.49
CA ILE A 347 34.70 7.38 9.41
C ILE A 347 35.43 6.29 8.60
N PRO A 348 36.68 5.92 8.94
CA PRO A 348 37.40 4.85 8.26
C PRO A 348 36.67 3.50 8.39
N THR A 349 36.71 2.72 7.31
CA THR A 349 36.08 1.38 7.25
C THR A 349 37.12 0.28 7.25
N ILE A 350 36.76 -0.86 7.82
CA ILE A 350 37.51 -2.11 7.83
C ILE A 350 36.64 -3.16 7.16
N SER A 351 37.16 -3.81 6.13
CA SER A 351 36.44 -4.91 5.47
C SER A 351 36.37 -6.14 6.37
N GLU A 352 35.35 -6.97 6.19
CA GLU A 352 35.25 -8.28 6.83
C GLU A 352 36.51 -9.13 6.65
N ASN A 353 37.08 -9.15 5.44
CA ASN A 353 38.29 -9.91 5.16
C ASN A 353 39.48 -9.43 5.98
N ASP A 354 39.67 -8.11 6.07
CA ASP A 354 40.73 -7.52 6.89
C ASP A 354 40.49 -7.76 8.38
N PHE A 355 39.23 -7.66 8.82
CA PHE A 355 38.84 -7.98 10.18
C PHE A 355 39.19 -9.43 10.53
N VAL A 356 38.73 -10.41 9.75
CA VAL A 356 39.01 -11.84 9.99
C VAL A 356 40.51 -12.12 9.94
N LYS A 357 41.21 -11.55 8.95
CA LYS A 357 42.65 -11.75 8.77
C LYS A 357 43.46 -11.20 9.94
N TYR A 358 43.30 -9.93 10.29
CA TYR A 358 44.16 -9.24 11.27
C TYR A 358 43.65 -9.29 12.70
N THR A 359 42.52 -9.97 12.96
CA THR A 359 42.12 -10.41 14.32
C THR A 359 42.58 -11.84 14.63
N GLY A 360 43.02 -12.60 13.62
CA GLY A 360 43.36 -14.02 13.80
C GLY A 360 42.14 -14.89 14.10
N TYR A 361 40.94 -14.47 13.72
CA TYR A 361 39.70 -15.20 14.05
C TYR A 361 39.63 -16.56 13.36
N LYS A 362 39.85 -16.58 12.04
CA LYS A 362 39.83 -17.80 11.22
C LYS A 362 40.82 -17.73 10.06
N THR A 363 42.01 -17.21 10.32
CA THR A 363 43.08 -17.16 9.32
C THR A 363 43.56 -18.59 9.05
N ASP A 364 43.18 -19.16 7.91
CA ASP A 364 43.76 -20.41 7.45
C ASP A 364 45.18 -20.14 6.93
N LEU A 365 46.16 -20.60 7.69
CA LEU A 365 47.58 -20.51 7.35
C LEU A 365 48.15 -21.86 6.88
N THR A 366 47.30 -22.86 6.63
CA THR A 366 47.73 -24.17 6.12
C THR A 366 47.96 -24.13 4.60
N LYS A 367 49.06 -23.52 4.18
CA LYS A 367 49.67 -23.76 2.86
C LYS A 367 51.18 -23.88 2.96
#